data_AF-A0A3R9CUJ1-F1
#
_entry.id   AF-A0A3R9CUJ1-F1
#
_cell.length_a   1.000
_cell.length_b   1.000
_cell.length_c   1.000
_cell.angle_alpha   90.00
_cell.angle_beta   90.00
_cell.angle_gamma   90.00
#
_symmetry.space_group_name_H-M   'P 1'
#
loop_
_entity.id
_entity.type
_entity.pdbx_description
1 polymer ?
#
loop_
_entity_poly.entity_id
_entity_poly.type
_entity_poly.pdbx_seq_one_letter_code
_entity_poly.pdbx_strand_id
1 'polypeptide(L)'
;MRTVDRFREVTPPPMTEREVEMARVAQRCIMEALDHSRAAAITLTTDKGDHPSVEVPPAALKLIGQLLGAMSEGRSILLSPANREFTTVEAAHFLNVSRPFVIKEIEAGRLGHRMVGTHRRIAFDDLLAYRKDMRGKQMAALERMADNARDLGLDY
;
A
#
# COMPACT_ATOMS: atom_id res chain seq x y z
N MET A 1 8.91 -10.63 -25.29
CA MET A 1 8.03 -9.85 -24.40
C MET A 1 7.84 -10.68 -23.13
N ARG A 2 8.48 -10.31 -22.01
CA ARG A 2 8.37 -11.11 -20.76
C ARG A 2 6.98 -10.89 -20.19
N THR A 3 6.18 -11.95 -20.16
CA THR A 3 4.96 -12.02 -19.35
C THR A 3 5.43 -11.95 -17.89
N VAL A 4 5.46 -10.74 -17.32
CA VAL A 4 5.99 -10.54 -15.97
C VAL A 4 5.00 -11.11 -14.97
N ASP A 5 5.59 -11.87 -14.07
CA ASP A 5 5.00 -12.71 -13.05
C ASP A 5 3.84 -12.06 -12.29
N ARG A 6 2.90 -12.91 -11.88
CA ARG A 6 1.64 -12.56 -11.22
C ARG A 6 1.94 -11.81 -9.93
N PHE A 7 0.99 -11.00 -9.46
CA PHE A 7 1.00 -10.47 -8.11
C PHE A 7 1.46 -11.58 -7.15
N ARG A 8 2.65 -11.45 -6.54
CA ARG A 8 2.95 -12.22 -5.34
C ARG A 8 2.15 -11.56 -4.24
N GLU A 9 0.89 -11.96 -4.17
CA GLU A 9 0.07 -11.68 -3.00
C GLU A 9 0.75 -12.44 -1.85
N VAL A 10 1.52 -11.70 -1.06
CA VAL A 10 2.06 -12.20 0.19
C VAL A 10 0.96 -11.95 1.19
N THR A 11 -0.03 -12.84 1.24
CA THR A 11 -0.96 -12.86 2.36
C THR A 11 -0.15 -13.36 3.55
N PRO A 12 0.11 -12.51 4.57
CA PRO A 12 0.74 -13.01 5.77
C PRO A 12 -0.15 -14.12 6.33
N PRO A 13 0.43 -15.25 6.79
CA PRO A 13 -0.37 -16.29 7.45
C PRO A 13 -1.15 -15.66 8.61
N PRO A 14 -2.31 -16.24 8.99
CA PRO A 14 -3.05 -15.76 10.15
C PRO A 14 -2.11 -15.76 11.36
N MET A 15 -1.80 -14.58 11.87
CA MET A 15 -0.90 -14.41 13.00
C MET A 15 -1.67 -14.62 14.30
N THR A 16 -1.05 -15.36 15.20
CA THR A 16 -1.48 -15.45 16.60
C THR A 16 -1.33 -14.09 17.29
N GLU A 17 -2.05 -13.86 18.40
CA GLU A 17 -1.90 -12.64 19.21
C GLU A 17 -0.44 -12.40 19.63
N ARG A 18 0.30 -13.48 19.90
CA ARG A 18 1.73 -13.43 20.23
C ARG A 18 2.57 -12.92 19.07
N GLU A 19 2.31 -13.39 17.85
CA GLU A 19 3.03 -12.93 16.65
C GLU A 19 2.71 -11.48 16.29
N VAL A 20 1.45 -11.06 16.51
CA VAL A 20 1.03 -9.65 16.36
C VAL A 20 1.83 -8.75 17.32
N GLU A 21 1.94 -9.14 18.59
CA GLU A 21 2.72 -8.37 19.57
C GLU A 21 4.21 -8.37 19.23
N MET A 22 4.76 -9.52 18.80
CA MET A 22 6.15 -9.60 18.31
C MET A 22 6.39 -8.65 17.14
N ALA A 23 5.49 -8.59 16.16
CA ALA A 23 5.60 -7.69 15.03
C ALA A 23 5.57 -6.22 15.47
N ARG A 24 4.72 -5.87 16.44
CA ARG A 24 4.62 -4.52 17.01
C ARG A 24 5.89 -4.09 17.75
N VAL A 25 6.43 -4.96 18.59
CA VAL A 25 7.69 -4.70 19.31
C VAL A 25 8.85 -4.57 18.32
N ALA A 26 8.96 -5.48 17.36
CA ALA A 26 10.00 -5.45 16.34
C ALA A 26 9.92 -4.18 15.48
N GLN A 27 8.72 -3.77 15.06
CA GLN A 27 8.49 -2.52 14.33
C GLN A 27 8.99 -1.31 15.12
N ARG A 28 8.66 -1.21 16.40
CA ARG A 28 9.12 -0.11 17.26
C ARG A 28 10.64 -0.09 17.38
N CYS A 29 11.26 -1.22 17.73
CA CYS A 29 12.71 -1.33 17.88
C CYS A 29 13.46 -0.93 16.61
N ILE A 30 13.00 -1.39 15.44
CA ILE A 30 13.64 -1.07 14.15
C ILE A 30 13.52 0.43 13.85
N MET A 31 12.33 1.02 14.03
CA MET A 31 12.12 2.44 13.73
C MET A 31 12.91 3.34 14.68
N GLU A 32 12.92 3.04 15.97
CA GLU A 32 13.72 3.78 16.97
C GLU A 32 15.22 3.71 16.69
N ALA A 33 15.73 2.52 16.34
CA ALA A 33 17.14 2.31 16.02
C ALA A 33 17.58 3.03 14.73
N LEU A 34 16.68 3.15 13.75
CA LEU A 34 16.92 3.92 12.53
C LEU A 34 16.93 5.43 12.80
N ASP A 35 16.01 5.92 13.63
CA ASP A 35 15.86 7.35 13.92
C ASP A 35 16.97 7.88 14.83
N HIS A 36 17.42 7.10 15.82
CA HIS A 36 18.35 7.57 16.86
C HIS A 36 19.76 7.01 16.74
N SER A 37 19.92 5.77 16.28
CA SER A 37 21.21 5.04 16.39
C SER A 37 21.91 4.84 15.05
N ARG A 38 21.32 5.29 13.93
CA ARG A 38 21.79 5.02 12.55
C ARG A 38 22.13 3.55 12.33
N ALA A 39 21.42 2.65 13.02
CA ALA A 39 21.71 1.23 12.99
C ALA A 39 21.50 0.69 11.58
N ALA A 40 22.52 0.04 11.02
CA ALA A 40 22.50 -0.56 9.68
C ALA A 40 22.67 -2.08 9.73
N ALA A 41 22.55 -2.71 10.91
CA ALA A 41 22.73 -4.15 11.08
C ALA A 41 21.59 -4.76 11.91
N ILE A 42 21.20 -6.00 11.57
CA ILE A 42 20.30 -6.84 12.37
C ILE A 42 21.10 -8.04 12.85
N THR A 43 20.96 -8.38 14.13
CA THR A 43 21.44 -9.64 14.69
C THR A 43 20.27 -10.61 14.77
N LEU A 44 20.42 -11.78 14.14
CA LEU A 44 19.46 -12.87 14.22
C LEU A 44 19.88 -13.80 15.36
N THR A 45 18.93 -14.26 16.17
CA THR A 45 19.18 -15.29 17.17
C THR A 45 18.62 -16.60 16.66
N THR A 46 19.47 -17.63 16.56
CA THR A 46 19.05 -18.97 16.16
C THR A 46 18.83 -19.86 17.38
N ASP A 47 18.04 -20.92 17.20
CA ASP A 47 17.78 -21.93 18.24
C ASP A 47 19.04 -22.66 18.73
N LYS A 48 20.15 -22.54 17.98
CA LYS A 48 21.46 -23.10 18.31
C LYS A 48 22.31 -22.17 19.19
N GLY A 49 21.83 -20.96 19.49
CA GLY A 49 22.57 -19.94 20.23
C GLY A 49 23.53 -19.12 19.36
N ASP A 50 23.56 -19.33 18.04
CA ASP A 50 24.33 -18.48 17.13
C ASP A 50 23.62 -17.14 16.93
N HIS A 51 24.42 -16.07 16.90
CA HIS A 51 23.97 -14.69 16.72
C HIS A 51 24.59 -14.02 15.47
N PRO A 52 24.31 -14.50 14.24
CA PRO A 52 24.83 -13.86 13.04
C PRO A 52 24.28 -12.43 12.91
N SER A 53 25.17 -11.48 12.66
CA SER A 53 24.83 -10.09 12.35
C SER A 53 24.96 -9.85 10.85
N VAL A 54 23.98 -9.16 10.26
CA VAL A 54 23.92 -8.86 8.84
C VAL A 54 23.67 -7.38 8.65
N GLU A 55 24.48 -6.73 7.81
CA GLU A 55 24.24 -5.36 7.38
C GLU A 55 23.08 -5.30 6.39
N VAL A 56 22.16 -4.37 6.62
CA VAL A 56 20.98 -4.13 5.80
C VAL A 56 20.88 -2.64 5.50
N PRO A 57 20.68 -2.23 4.23
CA PRO A 57 20.52 -0.83 3.89
C PRO A 57 19.43 -0.16 4.74
N PRO A 58 19.64 1.06 5.27
CA PRO A 58 18.65 1.73 6.11
C PRO A 58 17.27 1.88 5.44
N ALA A 59 17.26 2.06 4.12
CA ALA A 59 16.02 2.11 3.34
C ALA A 59 15.25 0.77 3.36
N ALA A 60 15.96 -0.36 3.29
CA ALA A 60 15.35 -1.69 3.37
C ALA A 60 14.87 -2.00 4.80
N LEU A 61 15.65 -1.63 5.82
CA LEU A 61 15.23 -1.74 7.22
C LEU A 61 13.95 -0.96 7.51
N LYS A 62 13.82 0.25 6.98
CA LYS A 62 12.61 1.06 7.11
C LYS A 62 11.39 0.35 6.49
N LEU A 63 11.56 -0.28 5.33
CA LEU A 63 10.49 -1.07 4.71
C LEU A 63 10.10 -2.28 5.57
N ILE A 64 11.06 -2.97 6.19
CA ILE A 64 10.78 -4.08 7.12
C ILE A 64 9.98 -3.57 8.33
N GLY A 65 10.37 -2.43 8.92
CA GLY A 65 9.62 -1.82 10.03
C GLY A 65 8.18 -1.47 9.64
N GLN A 66 7.98 -0.86 8.47
CA GLN A 66 6.64 -0.54 7.96
C GLN A 66 5.80 -1.80 7.69
N LEU A 67 6.42 -2.84 7.14
CA LEU A 67 5.78 -4.14 6.90
C LEU A 67 5.28 -4.76 8.20
N LEU A 68 6.13 -4.82 9.22
CA LEU A 68 5.78 -5.35 10.55
C LEU A 68 4.65 -4.56 11.21
N GLY A 69 4.63 -3.23 11.05
CA GLY A 69 3.52 -2.39 11.51
C GLY A 69 2.19 -2.76 10.83
N ALA A 70 2.20 -2.83 9.49
CA ALA A 70 1.01 -3.24 8.72
C ALA A 70 0.53 -4.65 9.12
N MET A 71 1.45 -5.59 9.33
CA MET A 71 1.16 -6.95 9.82
C MET A 71 0.51 -6.93 11.20
N SER A 72 1.03 -6.14 12.14
CA SER A 72 0.47 -6.05 13.51
C SER A 72 -0.96 -5.45 13.55
N GLU A 73 -1.33 -4.69 12.53
CA GLU A 73 -2.67 -4.08 12.40
C GLU A 73 -3.63 -4.95 11.56
N GLY A 74 -3.20 -6.12 11.09
CA GLY A 74 -4.00 -6.97 10.21
C GLY A 74 -4.24 -6.38 8.82
N ARG A 75 -3.42 -5.41 8.39
CA ARG A 75 -3.54 -4.79 7.06
C ARG A 75 -2.93 -5.70 5.99
N SER A 76 -3.66 -5.94 4.90
CA SER A 76 -3.12 -6.64 3.73
C SER A 76 -2.00 -5.84 3.07
N ILE A 77 -0.89 -6.52 2.71
CA ILE A 77 0.27 -5.91 2.05
C ILE A 77 0.38 -6.43 0.61
N LEU A 78 0.55 -5.51 -0.33
CA LEU A 78 0.77 -5.82 -1.74
C LEU A 78 2.16 -5.32 -2.17
N LEU A 79 3.08 -6.23 -2.50
CA LEU A 79 4.33 -5.86 -3.16
C LEU A 79 4.12 -5.82 -4.67
N SER A 80 4.40 -4.66 -5.27
CA SER A 80 4.37 -4.48 -6.73
C SER A 80 5.63 -3.76 -7.20
N PRO A 81 6.20 -4.14 -8.37
CA PRO A 81 7.26 -3.36 -9.00
C PRO A 81 6.82 -1.92 -9.23
N ALA A 82 7.70 -0.95 -8.94
CA ALA A 82 7.41 0.48 -9.04
C ALA A 82 7.03 0.93 -10.46
N ASN A 83 7.66 0.36 -11.48
CA ASN A 83 7.44 0.75 -12.89
C ASN A 83 6.38 -0.13 -13.58
N ARG A 84 5.42 -0.67 -12.82
CA ARG A 84 4.37 -1.50 -13.39
C ARG A 84 3.28 -0.63 -13.99
N GLU A 85 2.79 -1.09 -15.13
CA GLU A 85 1.54 -0.62 -15.71
C GLU A 85 0.39 -1.57 -15.43
N PHE A 86 -0.77 -0.99 -15.29
CA PHE A 86 -2.01 -1.66 -14.98
C PHE A 86 -2.85 -1.75 -16.25
N THR A 87 -3.45 -2.92 -16.47
CA THR A 87 -4.60 -3.04 -17.37
C THR A 87 -5.81 -2.31 -16.79
N THR A 88 -6.81 -2.02 -17.61
CA THR A 88 -8.06 -1.41 -17.12
C THR A 88 -8.81 -2.28 -16.11
N VAL A 89 -8.62 -3.61 -16.15
CA VAL A 89 -9.18 -4.54 -15.16
C VAL A 89 -8.46 -4.39 -13.83
N GLU A 90 -7.12 -4.45 -13.83
CA GLU A 90 -6.32 -4.33 -12.61
C GLU A 90 -6.48 -2.94 -11.97
N ALA A 91 -6.56 -1.90 -12.78
CA ALA A 91 -6.83 -0.55 -12.29
C ALA A 91 -8.21 -0.43 -11.63
N ALA A 92 -9.23 -1.08 -12.20
CA ALA A 92 -10.56 -1.12 -11.61
C ALA A 92 -10.56 -1.84 -10.25
N HIS A 93 -9.87 -2.99 -10.18
CA HIS A 93 -9.68 -3.71 -8.92
C HIS A 93 -8.93 -2.86 -7.90
N PHE A 94 -7.83 -2.22 -8.29
CA PHE A 94 -7.04 -1.35 -7.42
C PHE A 94 -7.86 -0.18 -6.86
N LEU A 95 -8.67 0.46 -7.70
CA LEU A 95 -9.53 1.58 -7.31
C LEU A 95 -10.82 1.13 -6.59
N ASN A 96 -11.09 -0.17 -6.51
CA ASN A 96 -12.34 -0.74 -5.98
C ASN A 96 -13.59 -0.21 -6.70
N VAL A 97 -13.55 -0.19 -8.04
CA VAL A 97 -14.64 0.27 -8.92
C VAL A 97 -14.84 -0.69 -10.08
N SER A 98 -15.87 -0.46 -10.89
CA SER A 98 -16.13 -1.26 -12.08
C SER A 98 -15.14 -0.92 -13.22
N ARG A 99 -14.81 -1.89 -14.07
CA ARG A 99 -14.00 -1.63 -15.27
C ARG A 99 -14.61 -0.56 -16.20
N PRO A 100 -15.94 -0.54 -16.46
CA PRO A 100 -16.55 0.54 -17.24
C PRO A 100 -16.32 1.93 -16.65
N PHE A 101 -16.29 2.06 -15.32
CA PHE A 101 -15.96 3.33 -14.67
C PHE A 101 -14.54 3.78 -15.05
N VAL A 102 -13.53 2.91 -14.92
CA VAL A 102 -12.16 3.24 -15.32
C VAL A 102 -12.06 3.66 -16.78
N ILE A 103 -12.78 2.98 -17.68
CA ILE A 103 -12.80 3.33 -19.11
C ILE A 103 -13.38 4.74 -19.30
N LYS A 104 -14.48 5.07 -18.63
CA LYS A 104 -15.11 6.39 -18.67
C LYS A 104 -14.15 7.50 -18.19
N GLU A 105 -13.40 7.25 -17.13
CA GLU A 105 -12.43 8.21 -16.59
C GLU A 105 -11.25 8.44 -17.53
N ILE A 106 -10.81 7.39 -18.23
CA ILE A 106 -9.79 7.48 -19.28
C ILE A 106 -10.32 8.28 -20.48
N GLU A 107 -11.52 7.98 -20.96
CA GLU A 107 -12.13 8.66 -22.10
C GLU A 107 -12.41 10.14 -21.81
N ALA A 108 -12.70 10.45 -20.55
CA ALA A 108 -12.84 11.83 -20.09
C ALA A 108 -11.50 12.54 -19.81
N GLY A 109 -10.36 11.90 -20.07
CA GLY A 109 -9.02 12.47 -19.88
C GLY A 109 -8.60 12.67 -18.42
N ARG A 110 -9.36 12.13 -17.46
CA ARG A 110 -9.08 12.28 -16.01
C ARG A 110 -8.09 11.25 -15.50
N LEU A 111 -7.98 10.10 -16.16
CA LEU A 111 -7.00 9.07 -15.84
C LEU A 111 -6.00 8.91 -16.99
N GLY A 112 -4.73 9.18 -16.69
CA GLY A 112 -3.61 9.00 -17.61
C GLY A 112 -3.51 7.55 -18.11
N HIS A 113 -3.25 7.38 -19.39
CA HIS A 113 -3.00 6.07 -19.98
C HIS A 113 -2.12 6.18 -21.21
N ARG A 114 -1.54 5.06 -21.60
CA ARG A 114 -0.92 4.88 -22.92
C ARG A 114 -1.51 3.69 -23.64
N MET A 115 -1.31 3.66 -24.94
CA MET A 115 -1.68 2.53 -25.78
C MET A 115 -0.50 1.58 -25.96
N VAL A 116 -0.78 0.27 -25.87
CA VAL A 116 0.13 -0.82 -26.21
C VAL A 116 -0.59 -1.71 -27.21
N GLY A 117 -0.31 -1.49 -28.49
CA GLY A 117 -1.15 -2.01 -29.57
C GLY A 117 -2.59 -1.51 -29.40
N THR A 118 -3.53 -2.44 -29.27
CA THR A 118 -4.96 -2.14 -29.07
C THR A 118 -5.38 -1.99 -27.61
N HIS A 119 -4.46 -2.21 -26.66
CA HIS A 119 -4.80 -2.23 -25.23
C HIS A 119 -4.33 -0.98 -24.51
N ARG A 120 -5.15 -0.49 -23.57
CA ARG A 120 -4.79 0.59 -22.65
C ARG A 120 -3.91 0.07 -21.51
N ARG A 121 -2.96 0.90 -21.09
CA ARG A 121 -2.09 0.69 -19.93
C ARG A 121 -2.01 1.96 -19.11
N ILE A 122 -2.12 1.83 -17.80
CA ILE A 122 -2.17 2.94 -16.85
C ILE A 122 -0.92 2.84 -15.97
N ALA A 123 -0.11 3.89 -15.89
CA ALA A 123 1.05 3.89 -15.00
C ALA A 123 0.60 3.87 -13.53
N PHE A 124 1.38 3.23 -12.67
CA PHE A 124 1.04 3.18 -11.23
C PHE A 124 0.93 4.59 -10.62
N ASP A 125 1.83 5.50 -10.98
CA ASP A 125 1.83 6.87 -10.45
C ASP A 125 0.55 7.63 -10.84
N ASP A 126 0.10 7.50 -12.10
CA ASP A 126 -1.16 8.08 -12.57
C ASP A 126 -2.34 7.53 -11.77
N LEU A 127 -2.34 6.22 -11.51
CA LEU A 127 -3.40 5.54 -10.76
C LEU A 127 -3.43 5.97 -9.28
N LEU A 128 -2.25 6.15 -8.68
CA LEU A 128 -2.10 6.60 -7.29
C LEU A 128 -2.53 8.06 -7.13
N ALA A 129 -2.12 8.93 -8.06
CA ALA A 129 -2.54 10.32 -8.10
C ALA A 129 -4.06 10.43 -8.25
N TYR A 130 -4.66 9.67 -9.17
CA TYR A 130 -6.09 9.61 -9.37
C TYR A 130 -6.85 9.13 -8.11
N ARG A 131 -6.36 8.08 -7.43
CA ARG A 131 -6.94 7.58 -6.18
C ARG A 131 -6.93 8.65 -5.08
N LYS A 132 -5.85 9.42 -4.98
CA LYS A 132 -5.70 10.49 -3.99
C LYS A 132 -6.73 11.61 -4.23
N ASP A 133 -6.87 12.05 -5.48
CA ASP A 133 -7.88 13.04 -5.87
C ASP A 133 -9.31 12.55 -5.62
N MET A 134 -9.63 11.31 -6.02
CA MET A 134 -10.91 10.67 -5.74
C MET A 134 -11.27 10.67 -4.25
N ARG A 135 -10.32 10.30 -3.38
CA ARG A 135 -10.53 10.31 -1.92
C ARG A 135 -10.74 11.72 -1.36
N GLY A 136 -9.98 12.70 -1.87
CA GLY A 136 -10.17 14.10 -1.49
C GLY A 136 -11.58 14.59 -1.82
N LYS A 137 -12.08 14.28 -3.03
CA LYS A 137 -13.45 14.60 -3.46
C LYS A 137 -14.52 13.91 -2.62
N GLN A 138 -14.30 12.64 -2.25
CA GLN A 138 -15.20 11.89 -1.36
C GLN A 138 -15.27 12.53 0.03
N MET A 139 -14.13 12.88 0.63
CA MET A 139 -14.07 13.53 1.93
C MET A 139 -14.81 14.88 1.92
N ALA A 140 -14.51 15.72 0.93
CA ALA A 140 -15.19 17.00 0.77
C ALA A 140 -16.71 16.86 0.54
N ALA A 141 -17.16 15.77 -0.10
CA ALA A 141 -18.58 15.49 -0.25
C ALA A 141 -19.25 15.09 1.06
N LEU A 142 -18.58 14.29 1.89
CA LEU A 142 -19.06 13.92 3.23
C LEU A 142 -19.14 15.14 4.14
N GLU A 143 -18.12 16.01 4.12
CA GLU A 143 -18.14 17.29 4.86
C GLU A 143 -19.34 18.15 4.44
N ARG A 144 -19.58 18.32 3.14
CA ARG A 144 -20.77 19.05 2.66
C ARG A 144 -22.08 18.40 3.09
N MET A 145 -22.17 17.06 3.13
CA MET A 145 -23.37 16.37 3.62
C MET A 145 -23.58 16.62 5.11
N ALA A 146 -22.51 16.62 5.91
CA ALA A 146 -22.57 16.93 7.33
C ALA A 146 -22.97 18.40 7.56
N ASP A 147 -22.41 19.34 6.82
CA ASP A 147 -22.78 20.76 6.88
C ASP A 147 -24.26 20.96 6.56
N ASN A 148 -24.74 20.34 5.48
CA ASN A 148 -26.15 20.40 5.11
C ASN A 148 -27.06 19.78 6.19
N ALA A 149 -26.63 18.71 6.86
CA ALA A 149 -27.40 18.10 7.95
C ALA A 149 -27.50 19.04 9.16
N ARG A 150 -26.40 19.72 9.51
CA ARG A 150 -26.36 20.74 10.57
C ARG A 150 -27.29 21.91 10.26
N ASP A 151 -27.24 22.43 9.04
CA ASP A 151 -28.09 23.53 8.59
C ASP A 151 -29.59 23.17 8.63
N LEU A 152 -29.91 21.89 8.41
CA LEU A 152 -31.27 21.36 8.46
C LEU A 152 -31.71 20.91 9.87
N GLY A 153 -30.84 21.02 10.87
CA GLY A 153 -31.12 20.57 12.24
C GLY A 153 -31.33 19.06 12.36
N LEU A 154 -30.71 18.27 11.48
CA LEU A 154 -30.80 16.81 11.42
C LEU A 154 -29.65 16.10 12.18
N ASP A 155 -28.95 16.85 13.04
CA ASP A 155 -27.90 16.30 13.89
C ASP A 155 -28.54 15.46 15.02
N TYR A 156 -28.12 14.21 15.16
CA TYR A 156 -28.55 13.29 16.22
C TYR A 156 -27.63 13.35 17.44
#